data_AF-V4SU33-F1
#
_entry.id   AF-V4SU33-F1
#
_cell.length_a   1.000
_cell.length_b   1.000
_cell.length_c   1.000
_cell.angle_alpha   90.00
_cell.angle_beta   90.00
_cell.angle_gamma   90.00
#
_symmetry.space_group_name_H-M   'P 1'
#
loop_
_entity.id
_entity.type
_entity.pdbx_description
1 polymer ?
#
loop_
_entity_poly.entity_id
_entity_poly.type
_entity_poly.pdbx_seq_one_letter_code
_entity_poly.pdbx_strand_id
1 'polypeptide(L)'
;MLCTDNTRASFSTLQRQKEKSSPFESIEHLKGCQKGDKVKGIHELKKYPQKFGYLNYENSKLLESTIKTCQLNFNLKSTGFLGANTAAKMRTPRCGVADIVNGTTRMRSPRWPASKFSLTYALRLGTRGDAITPVARAFQTWAANTQFRFSKIEDFAGADIKISFESRNHGDGRPFDGRGGPDGTLAHAFAPTNGRFHYDADGPWAVGAVQ
;
A
#
# COMPACT_ATOMS: atom_id res chain seq x y z
N MET A 1 -6.93 0.26 -5.16
CA MET A 1 -5.48 0.54 -5.05
C MET A 1 -4.85 -0.64 -4.33
N LEU A 2 -3.98 -1.43 -4.99
CA LEU A 2 -3.50 -2.74 -4.51
C LEU A 2 -2.46 -2.67 -3.38
N CYS A 3 -2.47 -1.60 -2.58
CA CYS A 3 -1.55 -1.41 -1.46
C CYS A 3 -2.26 -0.92 -0.19
N THR A 4 -3.59 -0.94 -0.14
CA THR A 4 -4.32 -0.39 1.01
C THR A 4 -4.79 -1.41 2.04
N ASP A 5 -4.84 -2.72 1.75
CA ASP A 5 -5.26 -3.70 2.76
C ASP A 5 -4.15 -4.67 3.13
N ASN A 6 -4.13 -4.90 4.43
CA ASN A 6 -3.21 -5.63 5.27
C ASN A 6 -3.18 -7.14 4.95
N THR A 7 -2.81 -7.48 3.72
CA THR A 7 -2.58 -8.86 3.31
C THR A 7 -1.08 -9.12 3.29
N ARG A 8 -0.67 -10.06 4.14
CA ARG A 8 0.69 -10.61 4.21
C ARG A 8 0.99 -11.35 2.91
N ALA A 9 1.30 -10.62 1.84
CA ALA A 9 1.96 -11.18 0.67
C ALA A 9 3.37 -11.56 1.12
N SER A 10 3.56 -12.85 1.41
CA SER A 10 4.82 -13.38 1.90
C SER A 10 5.82 -13.42 0.75
N PHE A 11 6.62 -12.36 0.61
CA PHE A 11 7.94 -12.46 -0.01
C PHE A 11 8.94 -12.67 1.13
N SER A 12 9.48 -13.88 1.26
CA SER A 12 10.48 -14.19 2.28
C SER A 12 11.87 -13.82 1.77
N THR A 13 12.51 -12.84 2.39
CA THR A 13 13.97 -12.74 2.40
C THR A 13 14.47 -13.56 3.58
N LEU A 14 15.39 -14.49 3.33
CA LEU A 14 16.12 -15.20 4.38
C LEU A 14 16.94 -14.20 5.18
N GLN A 15 16.43 -13.83 6.34
CA GLN A 15 17.27 -13.47 7.48
C GLN A 15 16.51 -13.87 8.74
N ARG A 16 17.01 -14.92 9.40
CA ARG A 16 16.76 -15.16 10.82
C ARG A 16 17.40 -13.99 11.57
N GLN A 17 16.65 -12.91 11.71
CA GLN A 17 17.02 -11.74 12.48
C GLN A 17 15.80 -11.44 13.35
N LYS A 18 15.92 -11.78 14.63
CA LYS A 18 15.33 -11.14 15.83
C LYS A 18 14.13 -10.25 15.49
N GLU A 19 12.92 -10.60 15.96
CA GLU A 19 11.70 -9.78 15.84
C GLU A 19 12.07 -8.29 15.79
N LYS A 20 12.11 -7.72 14.58
CA LYS A 20 12.45 -6.31 14.42
C LYS A 20 11.22 -5.58 14.91
N SER A 21 11.28 -5.15 16.17
CA SER A 21 10.39 -4.17 16.79
C SER A 21 9.92 -3.20 15.71
N SER A 22 8.62 -3.01 15.56
CA SER A 22 8.08 -2.01 14.63
C SER A 22 8.87 -0.70 14.81
N PRO A 23 9.26 0.04 13.75
CA PRO A 23 9.91 1.34 13.89
C PRO A 23 9.12 2.33 14.77
N PHE A 24 7.87 1.99 15.07
CA PHE A 24 6.92 2.74 15.87
C PHE A 24 6.53 2.04 17.18
N GLU A 25 7.22 0.99 17.62
CA GLU A 25 7.08 0.48 18.99
C GLU A 25 7.40 1.54 20.04
N SER A 26 8.29 2.47 19.67
CA SER A 26 8.68 3.62 20.47
C SER A 26 7.54 4.60 20.78
N ILE A 27 6.33 4.48 20.23
CA ILE A 27 5.25 5.47 20.48
C ILE A 27 4.32 5.12 21.66
N GLU A 28 4.46 3.94 22.29
CA GLU A 28 3.59 3.53 23.42
C GLU A 28 3.67 4.49 24.61
N HIS A 29 4.87 4.93 24.96
CA HIS A 29 5.08 5.88 26.06
C HIS A 29 4.54 7.30 25.76
N LEU A 30 4.10 7.55 24.52
CA LEU A 30 3.51 8.82 24.09
C LEU A 30 1.98 8.79 24.08
N LYS A 31 1.37 7.66 24.45
CA LYS A 31 -0.08 7.52 24.56
C LYS A 31 -0.62 8.51 25.60
N GLY A 32 -1.64 9.27 25.21
CA GLY A 32 -2.27 10.24 26.11
C GLY A 32 -1.64 11.63 26.09
N CYS A 33 -0.58 11.86 25.31
CA CYS A 33 0.03 13.18 25.17
C CYS A 33 -0.90 14.18 24.49
N GLN A 34 -0.88 15.41 24.98
CA GLN A 34 -1.64 16.56 24.49
C GLN A 34 -0.73 17.73 24.13
N LYS A 35 -1.33 18.73 23.45
CA LYS A 35 -0.65 19.97 23.12
C LYS A 35 -0.24 20.70 24.42
N GLY A 36 1.05 20.96 24.55
CA GLY A 36 1.63 21.60 25.75
C GLY A 36 2.45 20.64 26.62
N ASP A 37 2.27 19.33 26.45
CA ASP A 37 3.03 18.34 27.22
C ASP A 37 4.50 18.28 26.77
N LYS A 38 5.41 18.29 27.74
CA LYS A 38 6.85 18.09 27.51
C LYS A 38 7.22 16.64 27.74
N VAL A 39 6.98 15.79 26.73
CA VAL A 39 7.25 14.34 26.83
C VAL A 39 8.55 13.99 26.08
N LYS A 40 9.44 13.26 26.76
CA LYS A 40 10.66 12.72 26.13
C LYS A 40 10.25 11.79 24.97
N GLY A 41 10.98 11.85 23.86
CA GLY A 41 10.67 11.02 22.69
C GLY A 41 9.56 11.54 21.78
N ILE A 42 8.96 12.71 22.04
CA ILE A 42 7.92 13.28 21.15
C ILE A 42 8.40 13.53 19.71
N HIS A 43 9.71 13.68 19.50
CA HIS A 43 10.32 13.77 18.17
C HIS A 43 10.23 12.45 17.40
N GLU A 44 10.19 11.31 18.08
CA GLU A 44 9.98 9.98 17.48
C GLU A 44 8.58 9.87 16.87
N LEU A 45 7.58 10.49 17.51
CA LEU A 45 6.22 10.55 16.95
C LEU A 45 6.19 11.27 15.60
N LYS A 46 7.08 12.24 15.34
CA LYS A 46 7.15 12.95 14.05
C LYS A 46 7.64 12.06 12.90
N LYS A 47 8.37 10.98 13.19
CA LYS A 47 8.89 10.06 12.18
C LYS A 47 7.78 9.37 11.39
N TYR A 48 6.68 8.99 12.05
CA TYR A 48 5.55 8.34 11.37
C TYR A 48 4.86 9.31 10.39
N PRO A 49 4.40 10.51 10.82
CA PRO A 49 3.87 11.53 9.93
C PRO A 49 4.77 11.93 8.78
N GLN A 50 6.08 12.07 9.02
CA GLN A 50 7.05 12.38 7.96
C GLN A 50 7.08 11.27 6.92
N LYS A 51 7.19 10.01 7.35
CA LYS A 51 7.24 8.84 6.47
C LYS A 51 6.01 8.73 5.56
N PHE A 52 4.82 9.03 6.11
CA PHE A 52 3.57 8.87 5.37
C PHE A 52 3.03 10.17 4.76
N GLY A 53 3.79 11.27 4.82
CA GLY A 53 3.47 12.55 4.19
C GLY A 53 2.49 13.44 4.95
N TYR A 54 2.15 13.10 6.20
CA TYR A 54 1.28 13.90 7.06
C TYR A 54 1.96 15.12 7.69
N LEU A 55 3.31 15.20 7.63
CA LEU A 55 4.10 16.32 8.13
C LEU A 55 4.88 16.95 6.97
N ASN A 56 4.65 18.23 6.70
CA ASN A 56 5.50 19.07 5.85
C ASN A 56 6.21 20.14 6.71
N TYR A 57 7.16 20.88 6.11
CA TYR A 57 7.94 21.91 6.81
C TYR A 57 7.05 22.96 7.52
N GLU A 58 5.98 23.38 6.84
CA GLU A 58 4.97 24.34 7.32
C GLU A 58 4.19 23.85 8.56
N ASN A 59 3.78 22.57 8.57
CA ASN A 59 3.00 21.98 9.67
C ASN A 59 3.87 21.36 10.78
N SER A 60 5.20 21.49 10.71
CA SER A 60 6.15 20.91 11.68
C SER A 60 5.93 21.34 13.14
N LYS A 61 5.24 22.49 13.33
CA LYS A 61 4.84 23.07 14.62
C LYS A 61 3.46 22.61 15.11
N LEU A 62 2.66 21.92 14.29
CA LEU A 62 1.24 21.65 14.58
C LEU A 62 0.93 20.15 14.65
N LEU A 63 1.53 19.47 15.63
CA LEU A 63 1.37 18.03 15.86
C LEU A 63 -0.11 17.59 15.91
N GLU A 64 -0.96 18.39 16.55
CA GLU A 64 -2.40 18.13 16.64
C GLU A 64 -3.08 18.00 15.27
N SER A 65 -2.75 18.88 14.31
CA SER A 65 -3.30 18.84 12.95
C SER A 65 -2.82 17.61 12.17
N THR A 66 -1.55 17.26 12.35
CA THR A 66 -0.98 16.03 11.81
C THR A 66 -1.68 14.79 12.36
N ILE A 67 -1.95 14.73 13.66
CA ILE A 67 -2.69 13.62 14.28
C ILE A 67 -4.14 13.59 13.79
N LYS A 68 -4.82 14.74 13.64
CA LYS A 68 -6.15 14.83 13.02
C LYS A 68 -6.17 14.21 11.62
N THR A 69 -5.16 14.54 10.81
CA THR A 69 -5.05 14.01 9.44
C THR A 69 -4.79 12.50 9.44
N CYS A 70 -3.92 12.01 10.34
CA CYS A 70 -3.70 10.57 10.51
C CYS A 70 -4.99 9.84 10.93
N GLN A 71 -5.74 10.42 11.88
CA GLN A 71 -7.01 9.85 12.36
C GLN A 71 -8.04 9.75 11.23
N LEU A 72 -8.18 10.79 10.43
CA LEU A 72 -9.05 10.77 9.25
C LEU A 72 -8.65 9.65 8.28
N ASN A 73 -7.35 9.42 8.06
CA ASN A 73 -6.87 8.36 7.17
C ASN A 73 -7.23 6.97 7.65
N PHE A 74 -7.26 6.77 8.97
CA PHE A 74 -7.67 5.52 9.58
C PHE A 74 -9.18 5.42 9.84
N ASN A 75 -9.98 6.37 9.33
CA ASN A 75 -11.41 6.49 9.58
C ASN A 75 -11.74 6.55 11.10
N LEU A 76 -10.86 7.18 11.88
CA LEU A 76 -11.08 7.48 13.30
C LEU A 76 -11.70 8.86 13.47
N LYS A 77 -12.30 9.12 14.64
CA LYS A 77 -12.72 10.48 15.01
C LYS A 77 -11.50 11.39 15.06
N SER A 78 -11.56 12.50 14.31
CA SER A 78 -10.48 13.49 14.16
C SER A 78 -10.40 14.41 15.38
N THR A 79 -9.86 13.88 16.47
CA THR A 79 -9.74 14.58 17.76
C THR A 79 -8.44 15.37 17.88
N GLY A 80 -7.38 14.98 17.16
CA GLY A 80 -6.02 15.50 17.34
C GLY A 80 -5.28 14.94 18.56
N PHE A 81 -5.96 14.09 19.34
CA PHE A 81 -5.42 13.43 20.51
C PHE A 81 -4.81 12.07 20.16
N LEU A 82 -3.56 11.82 20.56
CA LEU A 82 -2.91 10.52 20.39
C LEU A 82 -3.40 9.54 21.48
N GLY A 83 -4.65 9.11 21.36
CA GLY A 83 -5.26 8.12 22.24
C GLY A 83 -4.84 6.68 21.90
N ALA A 84 -5.23 5.74 22.76
CA ALA A 84 -4.97 4.31 22.60
C ALA A 84 -5.25 3.79 21.18
N ASN A 85 -6.42 4.14 20.65
CA ASN A 85 -6.89 3.65 19.36
C ASN A 85 -6.06 4.22 18.19
N THR A 86 -5.66 5.50 18.26
CA THR A 86 -4.83 6.14 17.24
C THR A 86 -3.42 5.57 17.26
N ALA A 87 -2.81 5.42 18.45
CA ALA A 87 -1.49 4.80 18.59
C ALA A 87 -1.48 3.34 18.08
N ALA A 88 -2.49 2.54 18.44
CA ALA A 88 -2.62 1.17 17.96
C ALA A 88 -2.71 1.08 16.42
N LYS A 89 -3.49 1.97 15.78
CA LYS A 89 -3.58 2.03 14.31
C LYS A 89 -2.29 2.52 13.64
N MET A 90 -1.56 3.44 14.25
CA MET A 90 -0.24 3.84 13.73
C MET A 90 0.81 2.73 13.87
N ARG A 91 0.65 1.82 14.84
CA ARG A 91 1.54 0.67 15.04
C ARG A 91 1.24 -0.52 14.11
N THR A 92 0.04 -0.62 13.54
CA THR A 92 -0.27 -1.73 12.63
C THR A 92 0.65 -1.70 11.41
N PRO A 93 1.30 -2.84 11.06
CA PRO A 93 2.05 -2.96 9.81
C PRO A 93 1.19 -2.54 8.63
N ARG A 94 1.77 -1.76 7.72
CA ARG A 94 1.07 -1.20 6.55
C ARG A 94 2.03 -0.99 5.40
N CYS A 95 1.48 -0.76 4.20
CA CYS A 95 2.24 -0.38 3.02
C CYS A 95 3.13 0.83 3.30
N GLY A 96 4.37 0.82 2.81
CA GLY A 96 5.36 1.89 2.99
C GLY A 96 5.14 3.11 2.10
N VAL A 97 4.14 3.07 1.22
CA VAL A 97 3.81 4.16 0.31
C VAL A 97 3.12 5.29 1.07
N ALA A 98 3.57 6.54 0.86
CA ALA A 98 3.03 7.70 1.55
C ALA A 98 1.53 7.92 1.25
N ASP A 99 0.78 8.35 2.28
CA ASP A 99 -0.64 8.66 2.22
C ASP A 99 -0.92 10.01 1.55
N ILE A 100 0.03 10.94 1.68
CA ILE A 100 -0.03 12.27 1.08
C ILE A 100 1.24 12.48 0.28
N VAL A 101 1.10 12.83 -1.00
CA VAL A 101 2.21 13.15 -1.90
C VAL A 101 1.92 14.52 -2.51
N ASN A 102 2.83 15.48 -2.35
CA ASN A 102 2.68 16.87 -2.83
C ASN A 102 1.34 17.50 -2.43
N GLY A 103 0.93 17.34 -1.16
CA GLY A 103 -0.34 17.87 -0.63
C GLY A 103 -1.60 17.15 -1.10
N THR A 104 -1.50 16.18 -2.02
CA THR A 104 -2.63 15.41 -2.51
C THR A 104 -2.80 14.15 -1.68
N THR A 105 -3.98 14.01 -1.06
CA THR A 105 -4.31 12.86 -0.22
C THR A 105 -4.75 11.66 -1.05
N ARG A 106 -4.25 10.47 -0.69
CA ARG A 106 -4.74 9.18 -1.16
C ARG A 106 -5.90 8.66 -0.31
N MET A 107 -6.36 9.37 0.70
CA MET A 107 -7.59 9.02 1.46
C MET A 107 -8.85 9.07 0.59
N ARG A 108 -8.84 9.90 -0.45
CA ARG A 108 -9.88 9.94 -1.49
C ARG A 108 -9.47 9.12 -2.72
N SER A 109 -8.69 8.06 -2.50
CA SER A 109 -8.27 7.17 -3.57
C SER A 109 -9.49 6.66 -4.34
N PRO A 110 -9.39 6.50 -5.66
CA PRO A 110 -10.45 5.89 -6.44
C PRO A 110 -10.75 4.48 -5.90
N ARG A 111 -12.03 4.23 -5.67
CA ARG A 111 -12.59 2.98 -5.17
C ARG A 111 -13.42 2.35 -6.27
N TRP A 112 -13.58 1.03 -6.23
CA TRP A 112 -14.67 0.41 -6.96
C TRP A 112 -16.00 1.01 -6.48
N PRO A 113 -17.03 1.07 -7.34
CA PRO A 113 -18.37 1.49 -6.93
C PRO A 113 -18.79 0.81 -5.64
N ALA A 114 -19.49 1.51 -4.75
CA ALA A 114 -19.82 1.02 -3.42
C ALA A 114 -20.65 -0.29 -3.41
N SER A 115 -21.28 -0.62 -4.53
CA SER A 115 -22.03 -1.87 -4.74
C SER A 115 -21.22 -2.99 -5.40
N LYS A 116 -19.99 -2.72 -5.87
CA LYS A 116 -19.20 -3.64 -6.69
C LYS A 116 -18.15 -4.36 -5.85
N PHE A 117 -18.57 -5.44 -5.22
CA PHE A 117 -17.70 -6.33 -4.44
C PHE A 117 -17.29 -7.60 -5.18
N SER A 118 -18.02 -7.99 -6.23
CA SER A 118 -17.60 -9.07 -7.12
C SER A 118 -16.82 -8.49 -8.28
N LEU A 119 -15.52 -8.76 -8.31
CA LEU A 119 -14.59 -8.27 -9.32
C LEU A 119 -14.11 -9.43 -10.19
N THR A 120 -14.06 -9.23 -11.50
CA THR A 120 -13.42 -10.16 -12.42
C THR A 120 -11.96 -9.78 -12.64
N TYR A 121 -11.09 -10.76 -12.83
CA TYR A 121 -9.73 -10.51 -13.27
C TYR A 121 -9.35 -11.42 -14.44
N ALA A 122 -8.49 -10.93 -15.32
CA ALA A 122 -7.96 -11.69 -16.43
C ALA A 122 -6.47 -11.39 -16.61
N LEU A 123 -5.73 -12.39 -17.07
CA LEU A 123 -4.34 -12.23 -17.50
C LEU A 123 -4.33 -12.14 -19.02
N ARG A 124 -3.55 -11.22 -19.59
CA ARG A 124 -3.42 -11.06 -21.05
C ARG A 124 -2.96 -12.39 -21.67
N LEU A 125 -3.49 -12.73 -22.83
CA LEU A 125 -3.01 -13.88 -23.60
C LEU A 125 -1.49 -13.76 -23.83
N GLY A 126 -0.76 -14.86 -23.64
CA GLY A 126 0.71 -14.88 -23.70
C GLY A 126 1.40 -14.49 -22.39
N THR A 127 0.66 -14.17 -21.32
CA THR A 127 1.24 -14.05 -19.97
C THR A 127 1.88 -15.37 -19.56
N ARG A 128 3.04 -15.28 -18.89
CA ARG A 128 3.79 -16.44 -18.39
C ARG A 128 2.90 -17.32 -17.50
N GLY A 129 2.89 -18.62 -17.74
CA GLY A 129 2.05 -19.56 -17.01
C GLY A 129 2.37 -19.66 -15.51
N ASP A 130 3.64 -19.42 -15.15
CA ASP A 130 4.13 -19.37 -13.76
C ASP A 130 3.50 -18.24 -12.93
N ALA A 131 2.98 -17.18 -13.57
CA ALA A 131 2.32 -16.06 -12.90
C ALA A 131 0.86 -16.35 -12.49
N ILE A 132 0.21 -17.35 -13.10
CA ILE A 132 -1.23 -17.63 -12.88
C ILE A 132 -1.50 -18.00 -11.42
N THR A 133 -0.74 -18.95 -10.87
CA THR A 133 -0.96 -19.45 -9.50
C THR A 133 -0.65 -18.40 -8.42
N PRO A 134 0.46 -17.64 -8.49
CA PRO A 134 0.71 -16.50 -7.58
C PRO A 134 -0.39 -15.42 -7.63
N VAL A 135 -0.86 -15.05 -8.82
CA VAL A 135 -1.93 -14.05 -8.99
C VAL A 135 -3.22 -14.53 -8.34
N ALA A 136 -3.61 -15.78 -8.58
CA ALA A 136 -4.80 -16.36 -7.95
C ALA A 136 -4.70 -16.36 -6.41
N ARG A 137 -3.53 -16.74 -5.86
CA ARG A 137 -3.28 -16.72 -4.41
C ARG A 137 -3.34 -15.31 -3.82
N ALA A 138 -2.84 -14.31 -4.54
CA ALA A 138 -2.96 -12.93 -4.10
C ALA A 138 -4.44 -12.54 -3.95
N PHE A 139 -5.27 -12.78 -4.97
CA PHE A 139 -6.71 -12.49 -4.90
C PHE A 139 -7.45 -13.28 -3.83
N GLN A 140 -7.09 -14.55 -3.60
CA GLN A 140 -7.64 -15.33 -2.48
C GLN A 140 -7.32 -14.68 -1.13
N THR A 141 -6.11 -14.17 -0.97
CA THR A 141 -5.70 -13.48 0.26
C THR A 141 -6.53 -12.20 0.47
N TRP A 142 -6.78 -11.43 -0.59
CA TRP A 142 -7.66 -10.25 -0.52
C TRP A 142 -9.11 -10.63 -0.22
N ALA A 143 -9.65 -11.68 -0.84
CA ALA A 143 -11.01 -12.15 -0.57
C ALA A 143 -11.17 -12.62 0.89
N ALA A 144 -10.16 -13.26 1.46
CA ALA A 144 -10.21 -13.74 2.84
C ALA A 144 -10.21 -12.62 3.89
N ASN A 145 -9.79 -11.41 3.54
CA ASN A 145 -9.60 -10.28 4.47
C ASN A 145 -10.53 -9.09 4.18
N THR A 146 -11.40 -9.20 3.17
CA THR A 146 -12.29 -8.12 2.74
C THR A 146 -13.65 -8.69 2.31
N GLN A 147 -14.60 -7.82 1.99
CA GLN A 147 -15.89 -8.22 1.40
C GLN A 147 -15.80 -8.52 -0.11
N PHE A 148 -14.64 -8.33 -0.74
CA PHE A 148 -14.48 -8.55 -2.17
C PHE A 148 -14.43 -10.04 -2.53
N ARG A 149 -15.01 -10.38 -3.68
CA ARG A 149 -14.94 -11.69 -4.32
C ARG A 149 -14.24 -11.52 -5.65
N PHE A 150 -13.32 -12.42 -5.98
CA PHE A 150 -12.55 -12.35 -7.22
C PHE A 150 -12.79 -13.61 -8.05
N SER A 151 -13.10 -13.44 -9.34
CA SER A 151 -13.28 -14.54 -10.28
C SER A 151 -12.38 -14.34 -11.49
N LYS A 152 -11.61 -15.37 -11.86
CA LYS A 152 -10.83 -15.35 -13.10
C LYS A 152 -11.79 -15.51 -14.28
N ILE A 153 -11.64 -14.68 -15.30
CA ILE A 153 -12.34 -14.82 -16.59
C ILE A 153 -11.34 -14.87 -17.74
N GLU A 154 -11.77 -15.36 -18.90
CA GLU A 154 -10.95 -15.41 -20.12
C GLU A 154 -11.00 -14.10 -20.91
N ASP A 155 -12.14 -13.40 -20.86
CA ASP A 155 -12.29 -12.10 -21.52
C ASP A 155 -11.44 -11.03 -20.83
N PHE A 156 -10.26 -10.78 -21.40
CA PHE A 156 -9.35 -9.75 -20.92
C PHE A 156 -9.90 -8.33 -21.07
N ALA A 157 -10.66 -8.06 -22.13
CA ALA A 157 -11.18 -6.72 -22.40
C ALA A 157 -12.31 -6.36 -21.41
N GLY A 158 -13.17 -7.33 -21.10
CA GLY A 158 -14.28 -7.18 -20.15
C GLY A 158 -13.91 -7.32 -18.68
N ALA A 159 -12.68 -7.73 -18.33
CA ALA A 159 -12.27 -7.90 -16.94
C ALA A 159 -12.20 -6.56 -16.18
N ASP A 160 -12.65 -6.57 -14.92
CA ASP A 160 -12.49 -5.41 -14.02
C ASP A 160 -11.01 -5.15 -13.74
N ILE A 161 -10.24 -6.21 -13.48
CA ILE A 161 -8.80 -6.13 -13.23
C ILE A 161 -8.04 -6.82 -14.37
N LYS A 162 -7.24 -6.05 -15.10
CA LYS A 162 -6.54 -6.49 -16.30
C LYS A 162 -5.06 -6.61 -16.01
N ILE A 163 -4.54 -7.83 -15.98
CA ILE A 163 -3.15 -8.12 -15.62
C ILE A 163 -2.35 -8.44 -16.87
N SER A 164 -1.26 -7.72 -17.12
CA SER A 164 -0.34 -8.01 -18.21
C SER A 164 1.11 -7.85 -17.78
N PHE A 165 2.01 -8.44 -18.58
CA PHE A 165 3.45 -8.23 -18.50
C PHE A 165 3.80 -7.39 -19.72
N GLU A 166 4.31 -6.19 -19.48
CA GLU A 166 4.60 -5.22 -20.52
C GLU A 166 6.10 -4.85 -20.44
N SER A 167 6.77 -4.64 -21.56
CA SER A 167 8.19 -4.25 -21.59
C SER A 167 8.30 -2.78 -22.00
N ARG A 168 9.18 -2.04 -21.32
CA ARG A 168 9.56 -0.66 -21.66
C ARG A 168 8.36 0.23 -21.94
N ASN A 169 8.33 0.94 -23.06
CA ASN A 169 7.17 1.72 -23.47
C ASN A 169 6.05 0.80 -23.97
N HIS A 170 4.92 0.83 -23.28
CA HIS A 170 3.75 0.00 -23.53
C HIS A 170 2.45 0.82 -23.67
N GLY A 171 2.58 2.07 -24.12
CA GLY A 171 1.46 2.86 -24.63
C GLY A 171 0.55 3.52 -23.59
N ASP A 172 0.92 3.50 -22.30
CA ASP A 172 0.15 4.12 -21.23
C ASP A 172 0.84 5.35 -20.59
N GLY A 173 1.94 5.80 -21.20
CA GLY A 173 2.73 6.95 -20.75
C GLY A 173 3.58 6.70 -19.49
N ARG A 174 3.67 5.45 -19.03
CA ARG A 174 4.47 5.05 -17.86
C ARG A 174 5.43 3.91 -18.25
N PRO A 175 6.45 4.18 -19.07
CA PRO A 175 7.35 3.13 -19.55
C PRO A 175 8.10 2.48 -18.37
N PHE A 176 8.35 1.17 -18.48
CA PHE A 176 9.34 0.50 -17.63
C PHE A 176 10.76 0.82 -18.10
N ASP A 177 11.72 0.73 -17.19
CA ASP A 177 13.15 0.91 -17.45
C ASP A 177 13.87 -0.41 -17.76
N GLY A 178 13.17 -1.54 -17.55
CA GLY A 178 13.66 -2.88 -17.80
C GLY A 178 14.66 -3.36 -16.75
N ARG A 179 15.24 -4.55 -16.98
CA ARG A 179 16.17 -5.17 -16.03
C ARG A 179 17.39 -4.29 -15.73
N GLY A 180 17.57 -3.95 -14.46
CA GLY A 180 18.72 -3.18 -14.00
C GLY A 180 18.65 -1.71 -14.38
N GLY A 181 17.47 -1.23 -14.80
CA GLY A 181 17.22 0.19 -14.96
C GLY A 181 17.33 0.95 -13.63
N PRO A 182 17.57 2.26 -13.69
CA PRO A 182 17.87 3.09 -12.52
C PRO A 182 16.68 3.24 -11.56
N ASP A 183 15.45 3.05 -12.03
CA ASP A 183 14.23 3.20 -11.23
C ASP A 183 13.78 1.86 -10.64
N GLY A 184 14.14 0.74 -11.28
CA GLY A 184 13.83 -0.62 -10.82
C GLY A 184 12.34 -0.89 -10.71
N THR A 185 11.52 -0.29 -11.58
CA THR A 185 10.06 -0.36 -11.47
C THR A 185 9.56 -1.75 -11.89
N LEU A 186 9.23 -2.59 -10.92
CA LEU A 186 8.78 -3.96 -11.18
C LEU A 186 7.33 -4.06 -11.67
N ALA A 187 6.48 -3.10 -11.32
CA ALA A 187 5.08 -3.11 -11.71
C ALA A 187 4.43 -1.75 -11.47
N HIS A 188 3.33 -1.48 -12.18
CA HIS A 188 2.42 -0.39 -11.83
C HIS A 188 0.95 -0.80 -11.96
N ALA A 189 0.08 -0.02 -11.32
CA ALA A 189 -1.36 -0.24 -11.36
C ALA A 189 -2.11 1.06 -11.56
N PHE A 190 -3.23 0.98 -12.27
CA PHE A 190 -4.18 2.05 -12.45
C PHE A 190 -5.30 1.91 -11.41
N ALA A 191 -5.82 3.06 -10.98
CA ALA A 191 -6.86 3.08 -9.98
C ALA A 191 -8.19 2.54 -10.54
N PRO A 192 -9.11 2.04 -9.69
CA PRO A 192 -10.48 1.77 -10.11
C PRO A 192 -11.13 3.00 -10.77
N THR A 193 -11.97 2.84 -11.78
CA THR A 193 -12.42 1.59 -12.42
C THR A 193 -11.54 1.15 -13.60
N ASN A 194 -10.39 1.79 -13.84
CA ASN A 194 -9.48 1.43 -14.94
C ASN A 194 -8.94 0.01 -14.77
N GLY A 195 -8.46 -0.31 -13.56
CA GLY A 195 -8.16 -1.69 -13.14
C GLY A 195 -6.99 -2.38 -13.85
N ARG A 196 -6.25 -1.68 -14.71
CA ARG A 196 -5.02 -2.21 -15.30
C ARG A 196 -3.92 -2.41 -14.25
N PHE A 197 -3.22 -3.51 -14.33
CA PHE A 197 -2.05 -3.85 -13.54
C PHE A 197 -0.99 -4.42 -14.48
N HIS A 198 0.14 -3.75 -14.60
CA HIS A 198 1.23 -4.19 -15.47
C HIS A 198 2.43 -4.58 -14.62
N TYR A 199 2.97 -5.76 -14.88
CA TYR A 199 4.30 -6.18 -14.44
C TYR A 199 5.33 -5.79 -15.51
N ASP A 200 6.55 -5.43 -15.11
CA ASP A 200 7.66 -5.27 -16.04
C ASP A 200 8.07 -6.64 -16.58
N ALA A 201 7.89 -6.89 -17.87
CA ALA A 201 8.22 -8.17 -18.50
C ALA A 201 9.72 -8.51 -18.43
N ASP A 202 10.60 -7.50 -18.31
CA ASP A 202 12.06 -7.70 -18.30
C ASP A 202 12.59 -8.07 -16.89
N GLY A 203 11.73 -8.00 -15.88
CA GLY A 203 12.05 -8.25 -14.47
C GLY A 203 12.51 -9.70 -14.18
N PRO A 204 13.32 -9.90 -13.12
CA PRO A 204 13.76 -11.22 -12.67
C PRO A 204 12.66 -11.96 -11.90
N TRP A 205 11.54 -12.26 -12.56
CA TRP A 205 10.43 -12.95 -11.92
C TRP A 205 10.75 -14.40 -11.59
N ALA A 206 10.47 -14.78 -10.35
CA ALA A 206 10.54 -16.15 -9.87
C ALA A 206 9.41 -16.42 -8.89
N VAL A 207 8.99 -17.68 -8.80
CA VAL A 207 8.03 -18.15 -7.80
C VAL A 207 8.79 -18.86 -6.68
N GLY A 208 8.87 -18.22 -5.52
CA GLY A 208 9.61 -18.74 -4.36
C GLY A 208 10.93 -18.00 -4.11
N ALA A 209 11.75 -18.51 -3.20
CA ALA A 209 13.06 -17.94 -2.94
C ALA A 209 13.99 -18.23 -4.12
N VAL A 210 14.56 -17.18 -4.70
CA VAL A 210 15.67 -17.30 -5.66
C VAL A 210 16.92 -17.55 -4.82
N GLN A 211 17.57 -18.69 -5.04
CA GLN A 211 18.88 -19.01 -4.44
C GLN A 211 19.97 -18.12 -5.01
#